data_AF-A0AAE6BG69-F1
#
_entry.id   AF-A0AAE6BG69-F1
#
_cell.length_a   1.000
_cell.length_b   1.000
_cell.length_c   1.000
_cell.angle_alpha   90.00
_cell.angle_beta   90.00
_cell.angle_gamma   90.00
#
_symmetry.space_group_name_H-M   'P 1'
#
loop_
_entity.id
_entity.type
_entity.pdbx_description
1 polymer ?
#
loop_
_entity_poly.entity_id
_entity_poly.type
_entity_poly.pdbx_seq_one_letter_code
_entity_poly.pdbx_strand_id
1 'polypeptide(L)'
;MAPALPGKRLPPRWTGARLSPRPSATDLRLLEIEASLAIIFPSSCICNFTHLRKTSKIGCDNFVLVRILTAFCAVARFLGVSMLPVIESEFPVSGDRSSLPLYERVKEQIKEKIASGEWLTNHRIPSENEMVDMLGVSRMTANRALRELATEGVIVRVQGRGSFVAPKKRSAGMMGVRNIADEIKERGSAHRPSLILAQTEVCGPDLATALEIAVGAKVFHSIIVHHEDDVPIQLEDRFVNAEIAPDYLLQDFTTLTPNAYLTAAAPISRAEQFIEAASPQPWECKLMAISRNEPCLLVRRRTWSSSRAVTSVRLLYPGSRYRLESQE
;
A
#
# COMPACT_ATOMS: atom_id res chain seq x y z
N MET A 1 18.83 -17.17 73.99
CA MET A 1 18.61 -18.21 72.95
C MET A 1 17.11 -18.37 72.75
N ALA A 2 16.55 -17.95 71.59
CA ALA A 2 15.13 -18.11 71.17
C ALA A 2 14.07 -17.50 72.14
N PRO A 3 12.75 -17.47 71.82
CA PRO A 3 12.01 -17.78 70.57
C PRO A 3 11.63 -16.46 69.82
N ALA A 4 10.55 -16.23 69.03
CA ALA A 4 9.31 -16.95 68.69
C ALA A 4 8.71 -16.52 67.32
N LEU A 5 7.47 -16.95 67.01
CA LEU A 5 6.66 -16.60 65.82
C LEU A 5 5.21 -16.23 66.19
N PRO A 6 4.55 -15.36 65.41
CA PRO A 6 3.12 -15.49 65.09
C PRO A 6 2.84 -15.26 63.59
N GLY A 7 1.69 -15.57 62.97
CA GLY A 7 0.45 -16.24 63.39
C GLY A 7 -0.58 -16.13 62.23
N LYS A 8 -1.26 -17.21 61.85
CA LYS A 8 -2.13 -17.25 60.64
C LYS A 8 -3.45 -16.49 60.81
N ARG A 9 -3.99 -15.90 59.72
CA ARG A 9 -5.40 -15.45 59.61
C ARG A 9 -6.04 -15.97 58.32
N LEU A 10 -7.31 -16.37 58.40
CA LEU A 10 -8.20 -16.71 57.28
C LEU A 10 -9.25 -15.59 57.10
N PRO A 11 -9.61 -15.19 55.86
CA PRO A 11 -10.76 -14.32 55.61
C PRO A 11 -12.08 -15.13 55.44
N PRO A 12 -13.26 -14.52 55.73
CA PRO A 12 -14.55 -15.22 55.79
C PRO A 12 -15.38 -15.24 54.48
N ARG A 13 -16.52 -15.95 54.56
CA ARG A 13 -17.49 -16.27 53.50
C ARG A 13 -18.08 -15.07 52.73
N TRP A 14 -18.38 -15.31 51.45
CA TRP A 14 -19.35 -14.54 50.67
C TRP A 14 -20.75 -15.17 50.74
N THR A 15 -21.79 -14.35 50.91
CA THR A 15 -23.21 -14.72 50.84
C THR A 15 -24.00 -13.63 50.12
N GLY A 16 -25.04 -14.01 49.34
CA GLY A 16 -26.03 -13.07 48.81
C GLY A 16 -26.21 -13.06 47.29
N ALA A 17 -26.74 -14.14 46.71
CA ALA A 17 -27.37 -14.06 45.39
C ALA A 17 -28.71 -13.30 45.50
N ARG A 18 -29.07 -12.49 44.50
CA ARG A 18 -30.36 -11.79 44.43
C ARG A 18 -30.98 -11.95 43.03
N LEU A 19 -32.31 -12.03 43.00
CA LEU A 19 -33.08 -12.60 41.88
C LEU A 19 -33.11 -11.74 40.60
N SER A 20 -33.30 -12.41 39.47
CA SER A 20 -33.58 -11.84 38.15
C SER A 20 -35.01 -11.29 38.04
N PRO A 21 -35.25 -10.13 37.38
CA PRO A 21 -36.59 -9.68 37.01
C PRO A 21 -37.14 -10.45 35.79
N ARG A 22 -38.47 -10.51 35.69
CA ARG A 22 -39.21 -11.13 34.56
C ARG A 22 -39.08 -10.29 33.28
N PRO A 23 -39.05 -10.89 32.08
CA PRO A 23 -39.09 -10.15 30.82
C PRO A 23 -40.44 -9.46 30.58
N SER A 24 -40.42 -8.41 29.75
CA SER A 24 -41.57 -7.59 29.36
C SER A 24 -42.23 -8.09 28.07
N ALA A 25 -43.42 -7.56 27.76
CA ALA A 25 -44.33 -8.03 26.71
C ALA A 25 -43.83 -7.98 25.24
N THR A 26 -42.57 -7.62 24.99
CA THR A 26 -41.94 -7.71 23.67
C THR A 26 -41.57 -9.16 23.30
N ASP A 27 -41.24 -9.99 24.30
CA ASP A 27 -40.80 -11.38 24.07
C ASP A 27 -41.93 -12.32 23.61
N LEU A 28 -43.20 -11.91 23.77
CA LEU A 28 -44.37 -12.70 23.36
C LEU A 28 -44.73 -12.58 21.86
N ARG A 29 -44.06 -11.71 21.08
CA ARG A 29 -44.23 -11.63 19.61
C ARG A 29 -43.11 -12.30 18.81
N LEU A 30 -42.06 -12.79 19.45
CA LEU A 30 -41.01 -13.59 18.80
C LEU A 30 -41.29 -15.10 18.86
N LEU A 31 -42.10 -15.55 19.83
CA LEU A 31 -42.51 -16.95 20.01
C LEU A 31 -43.47 -17.48 18.92
N GLU A 32 -44.18 -16.61 18.18
CA GLU A 32 -45.01 -17.04 17.03
C GLU A 32 -44.22 -17.21 15.72
N ILE A 33 -42.95 -16.79 15.66
CA ILE A 33 -42.08 -17.00 14.49
C ILE A 33 -41.23 -18.28 14.64
N GLU A 34 -40.88 -18.69 15.86
CA GLU A 34 -40.14 -19.95 16.09
C GLU A 34 -40.99 -21.22 15.87
N ALA A 35 -42.31 -21.11 15.78
CA ALA A 35 -43.21 -22.25 15.58
C ALA A 35 -43.26 -22.82 14.14
N SER A 36 -42.59 -22.20 13.16
CA SER A 36 -42.63 -22.63 11.75
C SER A 36 -41.28 -23.09 11.16
N LEU A 37 -40.20 -23.16 11.95
CA LEU A 37 -38.87 -23.57 11.48
C LEU A 37 -38.28 -24.81 12.19
N ALA A 38 -39.14 -25.66 12.77
CA ALA A 38 -38.77 -26.90 13.44
C ALA A 38 -38.99 -28.18 12.60
N ILE A 39 -39.10 -28.04 11.27
CA ILE A 39 -39.18 -29.14 10.31
C ILE A 39 -38.08 -28.91 9.27
N ILE A 40 -37.39 -29.98 8.85
CA ILE A 40 -36.20 -29.99 7.97
C ILE A 40 -34.89 -29.56 8.69
N PHE A 41 -34.36 -30.41 9.58
CA PHE A 41 -33.02 -31.05 9.48
C PHE A 41 -32.64 -31.76 10.80
N PRO A 42 -32.17 -33.03 10.78
CA PRO A 42 -31.82 -33.77 11.99
C PRO A 42 -30.40 -33.45 12.52
N SER A 43 -30.35 -33.12 13.81
CA SER A 43 -29.29 -33.38 14.80
C SER A 43 -27.88 -33.79 14.30
N SER A 44 -26.96 -32.82 14.12
CA SER A 44 -25.52 -32.98 14.49
C SER A 44 -24.67 -31.71 14.31
N CYS A 45 -25.09 -30.59 14.91
CA CYS A 45 -24.19 -29.43 15.15
C CYS A 45 -24.67 -28.61 16.36
N ILE A 46 -24.18 -28.94 17.56
CA ILE A 46 -24.34 -28.09 18.75
C ILE A 46 -23.00 -27.40 19.01
N CYS A 47 -22.88 -26.14 18.56
CA CYS A 47 -21.86 -25.21 19.02
C CYS A 47 -22.55 -24.03 19.69
N ASN A 48 -22.19 -23.76 20.95
CA ASN A 48 -22.85 -22.79 21.82
C ASN A 48 -22.81 -21.36 21.25
N PHE A 49 -23.97 -20.83 20.85
CA PHE A 49 -24.13 -19.45 20.36
C PHE A 49 -24.28 -18.43 21.51
N THR A 50 -23.40 -18.50 22.51
CA THR A 50 -23.47 -17.71 23.76
C THR A 50 -22.18 -16.95 24.09
N HIS A 51 -21.40 -16.55 23.07
CA HIS A 51 -20.19 -15.74 23.30
C HIS A 51 -19.93 -14.55 22.35
N LEU A 52 -20.94 -14.07 21.60
CA LEU A 52 -20.86 -12.85 20.78
C LEU A 52 -21.74 -11.67 21.28
N ARG A 53 -21.89 -11.53 22.60
CA ARG A 53 -22.46 -10.32 23.24
C ARG A 53 -21.45 -9.61 24.16
N LYS A 54 -20.24 -9.28 23.65
CA LYS A 54 -19.30 -8.33 24.30
C LYS A 54 -18.09 -7.93 23.43
N THR A 55 -18.31 -7.13 22.38
CA THR A 55 -17.27 -6.25 21.75
C THR A 55 -17.91 -5.28 20.74
N SER A 56 -18.71 -4.33 21.20
CA SER A 56 -19.20 -3.23 20.35
C SER A 56 -18.10 -2.16 20.15
N LYS A 57 -17.03 -2.52 19.43
CA LYS A 57 -16.00 -1.63 18.86
C LYS A 57 -14.97 -2.44 18.06
N ILE A 58 -15.25 -2.62 16.77
CA ILE A 58 -14.33 -2.83 15.63
C ILE A 58 -15.23 -2.67 14.39
N GLY A 59 -14.78 -1.96 13.37
CA GLY A 59 -15.48 -1.93 12.08
C GLY A 59 -15.34 -3.30 11.41
N CYS A 60 -16.44 -3.97 11.11
CA CYS A 60 -16.39 -5.20 10.32
C CYS A 60 -16.46 -4.86 8.83
N ASP A 61 -15.50 -5.37 8.07
CA ASP A 61 -15.37 -5.11 6.65
C ASP A 61 -16.55 -5.64 5.83
N ASN A 62 -16.85 -4.93 4.74
CA ASN A 62 -18.01 -5.15 3.87
C ASN A 62 -18.00 -6.51 3.12
N PHE A 63 -16.93 -7.30 3.27
CA PHE A 63 -16.68 -8.54 2.53
C PHE A 63 -17.39 -9.80 3.07
N VAL A 64 -17.74 -9.83 4.37
CA VAL A 64 -18.35 -11.03 4.98
C VAL A 64 -19.85 -11.12 4.65
N LEU A 65 -20.54 -9.98 4.52
CA LEU A 65 -21.98 -9.94 4.24
C LEU A 65 -22.32 -10.43 2.82
N VAL A 66 -21.48 -10.08 1.84
CA VAL A 66 -21.69 -10.42 0.41
C VAL A 66 -21.68 -11.94 0.18
N ARG A 67 -20.77 -12.68 0.82
CA ARG A 67 -20.67 -14.14 0.61
C ARG A 67 -21.87 -14.91 1.18
N ILE A 68 -22.50 -14.40 2.24
CA ILE A 68 -23.71 -15.01 2.84
C ILE A 68 -24.92 -14.85 1.89
N LEU A 69 -25.07 -13.69 1.25
CA LEU A 69 -26.16 -13.44 0.29
C LEU A 69 -26.04 -14.29 -0.99
N THR A 70 -24.83 -14.51 -1.52
CA THR A 70 -24.65 -15.40 -2.68
C THR A 70 -25.02 -16.86 -2.40
N ALA A 71 -24.78 -17.36 -1.19
CA ALA A 71 -25.15 -18.73 -0.82
C ALA A 71 -26.68 -18.91 -0.74
N PHE A 72 -27.41 -17.89 -0.27
CA PHE A 72 -28.86 -17.93 -0.15
C PHE A 72 -29.58 -17.94 -1.52
N CYS A 73 -29.06 -17.18 -2.50
CA CYS A 73 -29.66 -17.10 -3.84
C CYS A 73 -29.55 -18.42 -4.63
N ALA A 74 -28.51 -19.23 -4.40
CA ALA A 74 -28.33 -20.52 -5.07
C ALA A 74 -29.37 -21.56 -4.62
N VAL A 75 -29.67 -21.61 -3.31
CA VAL A 75 -30.66 -22.54 -2.74
C VAL A 75 -32.09 -22.15 -3.14
N ALA A 76 -32.40 -20.85 -3.15
CA ALA A 76 -33.74 -20.36 -3.55
C ALA A 76 -34.10 -20.72 -5.01
N ARG A 77 -33.13 -20.67 -5.95
CA ARG A 77 -33.36 -21.09 -7.35
C ARG A 77 -33.56 -22.59 -7.52
N PHE A 78 -33.07 -23.43 -6.60
CA PHE A 78 -33.23 -24.89 -6.67
C PHE A 78 -34.60 -25.37 -6.14
N LEU A 79 -35.30 -24.53 -5.36
CA LEU A 79 -36.58 -24.87 -4.71
C LEU A 79 -37.82 -24.26 -5.37
N GLY A 80 -37.67 -23.62 -6.55
CA GLY A 80 -38.82 -23.15 -7.34
C GLY A 80 -39.63 -22.00 -6.72
N VAL A 81 -39.09 -21.29 -5.74
CA VAL A 81 -39.77 -20.16 -5.08
C VAL A 81 -39.62 -18.89 -5.94
N SER A 82 -40.74 -18.31 -6.36
CA SER A 82 -40.76 -17.04 -7.08
C SER A 82 -40.37 -15.88 -6.15
N MET A 83 -39.16 -15.35 -6.34
CA MET A 83 -38.77 -14.09 -5.70
C MET A 83 -39.56 -12.92 -6.31
N LEU A 84 -40.17 -12.12 -5.45
CA LEU A 84 -40.52 -10.73 -5.76
C LEU A 84 -39.25 -9.96 -6.16
N PRO A 85 -39.35 -8.93 -7.03
CA PRO A 85 -38.17 -8.27 -7.56
C PRO A 85 -37.36 -7.62 -6.44
N VAL A 86 -36.08 -7.98 -6.36
CA VAL A 86 -35.10 -7.20 -5.62
C VAL A 86 -35.04 -5.84 -6.28
N ILE A 87 -35.38 -4.79 -5.53
CA ILE A 87 -35.18 -3.41 -5.97
C ILE A 87 -33.66 -3.21 -6.07
N GLU A 88 -33.14 -3.18 -7.29
CA GLU A 88 -31.80 -2.71 -7.57
C GLU A 88 -31.76 -1.22 -7.19
N SER A 89 -31.28 -0.94 -5.98
CA SER A 89 -30.83 0.39 -5.63
C SER A 89 -29.51 0.62 -6.36
N GLU A 90 -29.62 1.09 -7.60
CA GLU A 90 -28.51 1.76 -8.28
C GLU A 90 -27.99 2.85 -7.34
N PHE A 91 -26.81 2.64 -6.74
CA PHE A 91 -26.13 3.69 -6.01
C PHE A 91 -25.61 4.70 -7.03
N PRO A 92 -26.13 5.94 -7.08
CA PRO A 92 -25.68 6.90 -8.08
C PRO A 92 -24.25 7.32 -7.75
N VAL A 93 -23.29 6.91 -8.60
CA VAL A 93 -21.90 7.39 -8.55
C VAL A 93 -21.85 8.81 -9.14
N SER A 94 -22.45 9.73 -8.41
CA SER A 94 -22.37 11.17 -8.63
C SER A 94 -22.39 11.83 -7.24
N GLY A 95 -21.27 11.70 -6.53
CA GLY A 95 -21.14 12.19 -5.16
C GLY A 95 -21.39 13.69 -5.07
N ASP A 96 -22.45 14.09 -4.37
CA ASP A 96 -22.71 15.49 -4.07
C ASP A 96 -21.58 16.03 -3.18
N ARG A 97 -20.84 17.02 -3.71
CA ARG A 97 -19.74 17.71 -3.01
C ARG A 97 -20.20 18.45 -1.74
N SER A 98 -21.50 18.55 -1.47
CA SER A 98 -22.05 19.01 -0.20
C SER A 98 -21.84 18.02 0.96
N SER A 99 -21.74 16.72 0.67
CA SER A 99 -21.76 15.63 1.65
C SER A 99 -20.39 15.33 2.30
N LEU A 100 -19.29 15.78 1.68
CA LEU A 100 -17.94 15.57 2.21
C LEU A 100 -17.65 16.45 3.44
N PRO A 101 -16.92 15.94 4.45
CA PRO A 101 -16.46 16.75 5.58
C PRO A 101 -15.75 18.02 5.13
N LEU A 102 -15.99 19.15 5.80
CA LEU A 102 -15.47 20.46 5.38
C LEU A 102 -13.94 20.50 5.22
N TYR A 103 -13.18 19.71 5.97
CA TYR A 103 -11.72 19.65 5.80
C TYR A 103 -11.32 18.88 4.53
N GLU A 104 -12.09 17.89 4.07
CA GLU A 104 -11.81 17.15 2.84
C GLU A 104 -12.10 18.00 1.62
N ARG A 105 -13.21 18.75 1.63
CA ARG A 105 -13.51 19.75 0.59
C ARG A 105 -12.37 20.78 0.44
N VAL A 106 -11.76 21.22 1.55
CA VAL A 106 -10.56 22.09 1.52
C VAL A 106 -9.34 21.36 0.96
N LYS A 107 -9.13 20.07 1.30
CA LYS A 107 -8.04 19.26 0.75
C LYS A 107 -8.18 19.06 -0.76
N GLU A 108 -9.38 18.78 -1.25
CA GLU A 108 -9.69 18.61 -2.67
C GLU A 108 -9.44 19.91 -3.45
N GLN A 109 -9.97 21.05 -2.99
CA GLN A 109 -9.72 22.34 -3.65
C GLN A 109 -8.22 22.69 -3.75
N ILE A 110 -7.43 22.37 -2.72
CA ILE A 110 -5.97 22.54 -2.77
C ILE A 110 -5.34 21.58 -3.80
N LYS A 111 -5.76 20.30 -3.83
CA LYS A 111 -5.28 19.31 -4.79
C LYS A 111 -5.67 19.69 -6.24
N GLU A 112 -6.88 20.19 -6.46
CA GLU A 112 -7.36 20.71 -7.75
C GLU A 112 -6.50 21.88 -8.23
N LYS A 113 -6.20 22.88 -7.37
CA LYS A 113 -5.33 24.02 -7.74
C LYS A 113 -3.88 23.64 -8.02
N ILE A 114 -3.37 22.59 -7.40
CA ILE A 114 -2.04 22.04 -7.71
C ILE A 114 -2.09 21.24 -9.02
N ALA A 115 -3.14 20.44 -9.24
CA ALA A 115 -3.32 19.62 -10.44
C ALA A 115 -3.62 20.45 -11.71
N SER A 116 -4.30 21.58 -11.59
CA SER A 116 -4.55 22.53 -12.68
C SER A 116 -3.32 23.36 -13.07
N GLY A 117 -2.24 23.30 -12.29
CA GLY A 117 -1.04 24.12 -12.48
C GLY A 117 -1.17 25.56 -11.97
N GLU A 118 -2.29 25.96 -11.36
CA GLU A 118 -2.44 27.28 -10.72
C GLU A 118 -1.40 27.47 -9.61
N TRP A 119 -1.14 26.43 -8.82
CA TRP A 119 -0.12 26.42 -7.77
C TRP A 119 1.03 25.48 -8.13
N LEU A 120 2.10 26.06 -8.67
CA LEU A 120 3.34 25.36 -9.04
C LEU A 120 4.09 24.82 -7.81
N THR A 121 5.05 23.90 -8.03
CA THR A 121 5.96 23.43 -6.99
C THR A 121 6.69 24.59 -6.30
N ASN A 122 6.84 24.52 -4.97
CA ASN A 122 7.35 25.60 -4.11
C ASN A 122 6.48 26.87 -4.05
N HIS A 123 5.31 26.92 -4.70
CA HIS A 123 4.36 28.03 -4.51
C HIS A 123 3.87 28.07 -3.06
N ARG A 124 3.72 29.28 -2.50
CA ARG A 124 3.25 29.47 -1.13
C ARG A 124 1.72 29.27 -1.08
N ILE A 125 1.29 28.36 -0.24
CA ILE A 125 -0.13 28.09 0.01
C ILE A 125 -0.64 29.12 1.02
N PRO A 126 -1.89 29.63 0.86
CA PRO A 126 -2.51 30.54 1.82
C PRO A 126 -2.44 30.00 3.26
N SER A 127 -2.21 30.90 4.20
CA SER A 127 -2.17 30.62 5.63
C SER A 127 -3.55 30.21 6.17
N GLU A 128 -3.57 29.69 7.39
CA GLU A 128 -4.81 29.28 8.06
C GLU A 128 -5.87 30.39 8.12
N ASN A 129 -5.44 31.65 8.29
CA ASN A 129 -6.33 32.80 8.36
C ASN A 129 -6.84 33.18 6.96
N GLU A 130 -5.94 33.27 5.97
CA GLU A 130 -6.32 33.54 4.57
C GLU A 130 -7.29 32.45 4.05
N MET A 131 -7.14 31.20 4.48
CA MET A 131 -8.07 30.10 4.14
C MET A 131 -9.44 30.21 4.85
N VAL A 132 -9.51 30.81 6.05
CA VAL A 132 -10.79 31.14 6.71
C VAL A 132 -11.51 32.20 5.88
N ASP A 133 -10.79 33.26 5.48
CA ASP A 133 -11.35 34.39 4.74
C ASP A 133 -11.78 33.99 3.31
N MET A 134 -10.98 33.16 2.62
CA MET A 134 -11.26 32.73 1.25
C MET A 134 -12.37 31.68 1.13
N LEU A 135 -12.52 30.78 2.12
CA LEU A 135 -13.39 29.59 2.01
C LEU A 135 -14.51 29.54 3.06
N GLY A 136 -14.57 30.50 3.99
CA GLY A 136 -15.59 30.54 5.04
C GLY A 136 -15.54 29.38 6.05
N VAL A 137 -14.40 28.68 6.14
CA VAL A 137 -14.21 27.52 7.02
C VAL A 137 -13.64 27.92 8.38
N SER A 138 -13.85 27.09 9.42
CA SER A 138 -13.21 27.35 10.72
C SER A 138 -11.68 27.22 10.63
N ARG A 139 -10.95 27.97 11.47
CA ARG A 139 -9.48 27.86 11.55
C ARG A 139 -9.01 26.44 11.88
N MET A 140 -9.76 25.71 12.71
CA MET A 140 -9.46 24.30 13.03
C MET A 140 -9.61 23.40 11.79
N THR A 141 -10.61 23.65 10.94
CA THR A 141 -10.82 22.95 9.66
C THR A 141 -9.65 23.19 8.71
N ALA A 142 -9.23 24.44 8.53
CA ALA A 142 -8.09 24.81 7.69
C ALA A 142 -6.76 24.22 8.23
N ASN A 143 -6.49 24.32 9.53
CA ASN A 143 -5.32 23.73 10.17
C ASN A 143 -5.26 22.20 10.00
N ARG A 144 -6.42 21.51 10.11
CA ARG A 144 -6.56 20.07 9.89
C ARG A 144 -6.27 19.70 8.44
N ALA A 145 -6.92 20.34 7.47
CA ALA A 145 -6.71 20.08 6.05
C ALA A 145 -5.23 20.24 5.65
N LEU A 146 -4.60 21.35 6.05
CA LEU A 146 -3.18 21.60 5.81
C LEU A 146 -2.26 20.64 6.59
N ARG A 147 -2.69 20.08 7.74
CA ARG A 147 -1.90 19.06 8.47
C ARG A 147 -1.94 17.73 7.74
N GLU A 148 -3.11 17.28 7.30
CA GLU A 148 -3.24 16.04 6.56
C GLU A 148 -2.53 16.11 5.21
N LEU A 149 -2.62 17.22 4.46
CA LEU A 149 -1.85 17.41 3.22
C LEU A 149 -0.34 17.39 3.43
N ALA A 150 0.14 17.85 4.60
CA ALA A 150 1.56 17.78 4.96
C ALA A 150 1.98 16.34 5.29
N THR A 151 1.13 15.58 5.99
CA THR A 151 1.33 14.13 6.24
C THR A 151 1.29 13.32 4.93
N GLU A 152 0.38 13.65 4.02
CA GLU A 152 0.29 13.09 2.65
C GLU A 152 1.45 13.52 1.75
N GLY A 153 2.32 14.43 2.20
CA GLY A 153 3.46 14.94 1.43
C GLY A 153 3.09 15.74 0.18
N VAL A 154 1.84 16.23 0.09
CA VAL A 154 1.37 17.14 -0.97
C VAL A 154 1.91 18.55 -0.75
N ILE A 155 2.16 18.92 0.51
CA ILE A 155 2.67 20.23 0.92
C ILE A 155 3.80 20.08 1.92
N VAL A 156 4.77 21.00 1.91
CA VAL A 156 5.85 21.11 2.90
C VAL A 156 5.59 22.32 3.80
N ARG A 157 5.66 22.13 5.11
CA ARG A 157 5.57 23.22 6.09
C ARG A 157 6.96 23.66 6.53
N VAL A 158 7.23 24.96 6.43
CA VAL A 158 8.47 25.58 6.90
C VAL A 158 8.12 26.55 8.02
N GLN A 159 8.62 26.28 9.22
CA GLN A 159 8.34 27.08 10.42
C GLN A 159 8.73 28.54 10.18
N GLY A 160 7.83 29.47 10.55
CA GLY A 160 8.00 30.92 10.33
C GLY A 160 7.85 31.39 8.87
N ARG A 161 7.81 30.49 7.88
CA ARG A 161 7.68 30.84 6.45
C ARG A 161 6.36 30.43 5.79
N GLY A 162 5.65 29.45 6.37
CA GLY A 162 4.33 29.01 5.90
C GLY A 162 4.31 27.61 5.29
N SER A 163 3.28 27.32 4.51
CA SER A 163 3.14 26.05 3.77
C SER A 163 3.42 26.27 2.29
N PHE A 164 4.05 25.31 1.64
CA PHE A 164 4.46 25.37 0.23
C PHE A 164 4.04 24.08 -0.50
N VAL A 165 3.72 24.16 -1.79
CA VAL A 165 3.44 22.97 -2.61
C VAL A 165 4.69 22.10 -2.67
N ALA A 166 4.57 20.82 -2.30
CA ALA A 166 5.68 19.89 -2.34
C ALA A 166 6.06 19.56 -3.80
N PRO A 167 7.34 19.23 -4.09
CA PRO A 167 7.67 18.56 -5.34
C PRO A 167 6.91 17.24 -5.44
N LYS A 168 6.21 17.02 -6.56
CA LYS A 168 5.43 15.79 -6.80
C LYS A 168 6.40 14.61 -6.78
N LYS A 169 6.27 13.75 -5.75
CA LYS A 169 7.01 12.48 -5.70
C LYS A 169 6.53 11.61 -6.84
N ARG A 170 7.46 10.97 -7.53
CA ARG A 170 7.15 10.05 -8.63
C ARG A 170 6.65 8.75 -8.02
N SER A 171 5.45 8.33 -8.39
CA SER A 171 4.88 7.07 -7.95
C SER A 171 4.98 6.00 -9.02
N ALA A 172 5.33 4.79 -8.58
CA ALA A 172 5.18 3.57 -9.36
C ALA A 172 4.16 2.65 -8.68
N GLY A 173 3.43 1.90 -9.49
CA GLY A 173 2.46 0.92 -9.02
C GLY A 173 3.13 -0.27 -8.33
N MET A 174 2.62 -0.63 -7.14
CA MET A 174 3.05 -1.77 -6.32
C MET A 174 3.15 -3.11 -7.08
N MET A 175 2.22 -3.36 -8.01
CA MET A 175 2.12 -4.62 -8.76
C MET A 175 2.71 -4.51 -10.18
N GLY A 176 3.69 -5.36 -10.47
CA GLY A 176 4.26 -5.58 -11.81
C GLY A 176 5.73 -5.19 -11.95
N VAL A 177 6.42 -5.80 -12.93
CA VAL A 177 7.79 -5.44 -13.30
C VAL A 177 7.74 -4.31 -14.33
N ARG A 178 7.55 -3.07 -13.88
CA ARG A 178 7.56 -1.91 -14.78
C ARG A 178 8.98 -1.49 -15.20
N ASN A 179 9.02 -0.87 -16.38
CA ASN A 179 10.19 -0.22 -16.96
C ASN A 179 10.19 1.26 -16.55
N ILE A 180 11.26 1.74 -15.93
CA ILE A 180 11.35 3.13 -15.46
C ILE A 180 11.22 4.16 -16.59
N ALA A 181 11.69 3.82 -17.81
CA ALA A 181 11.57 4.70 -18.97
C ALA A 181 10.11 4.93 -19.37
N ASP A 182 9.26 3.92 -19.22
CA ASP A 182 7.86 4.01 -19.63
C ASP A 182 7.03 4.70 -18.54
N GLU A 183 7.31 4.46 -17.25
CA GLU A 183 6.76 5.25 -16.15
C GLU A 183 7.09 6.76 -16.28
N ILE A 184 8.27 7.10 -16.76
CA ILE A 184 8.70 8.49 -17.00
C ILE A 184 7.91 9.10 -18.17
N LYS A 185 7.79 8.38 -19.29
CA LYS A 185 7.01 8.83 -20.46
C LYS A 185 5.51 8.97 -20.13
N GLU A 186 4.95 8.06 -19.33
CA GLU A 186 3.57 8.13 -18.81
C GLU A 186 3.31 9.43 -18.02
N ARG A 187 4.34 9.99 -17.37
CA ARG A 187 4.26 11.30 -16.68
C ARG A 187 4.46 12.52 -17.60
N GLY A 188 4.83 12.30 -18.87
CA GLY A 188 5.15 13.36 -19.84
C GLY A 188 6.56 13.93 -19.75
N SER A 189 7.44 13.32 -18.95
CA SER A 189 8.82 13.78 -18.72
C SER A 189 9.85 13.06 -19.60
N ALA A 190 11.04 13.62 -19.76
CA ALA A 190 12.10 13.08 -20.60
C ALA A 190 13.00 12.09 -19.83
N HIS A 191 12.97 10.81 -20.19
CA HIS A 191 13.90 9.80 -19.64
C HIS A 191 15.30 9.97 -20.24
N ARG A 192 16.33 9.98 -19.38
CA ARG A 192 17.73 9.90 -19.82
C ARG A 192 18.53 8.91 -18.95
N PRO A 193 19.03 7.80 -19.50
CA PRO A 193 19.98 6.93 -18.81
C PRO A 193 21.40 7.54 -18.79
N SER A 194 22.16 7.23 -17.74
CA SER A 194 23.63 7.32 -17.73
C SER A 194 24.18 5.94 -17.40
N LEU A 195 24.84 5.29 -18.36
CA LEU A 195 25.56 4.04 -18.13
C LEU A 195 26.85 4.33 -17.33
N ILE A 196 26.99 3.69 -16.17
CA ILE A 196 28.16 3.84 -15.29
C ILE A 196 29.09 2.63 -15.42
N LEU A 197 28.52 1.44 -15.58
CA LEU A 197 29.25 0.19 -15.74
C LEU A 197 28.45 -0.76 -16.65
N ALA A 198 29.14 -1.49 -17.53
CA ALA A 198 28.63 -2.67 -18.22
C ALA A 198 29.81 -3.62 -18.45
N GLN A 199 29.83 -4.77 -17.78
CA GLN A 199 30.93 -5.73 -17.89
C GLN A 199 30.49 -7.19 -17.68
N THR A 200 31.40 -8.10 -18.00
CA THR A 200 31.30 -9.51 -17.60
C THR A 200 31.93 -9.68 -16.23
N GLU A 201 31.27 -10.44 -15.35
CA GLU A 201 31.82 -10.86 -14.05
C GLU A 201 31.70 -12.37 -13.85
N VAL A 202 32.46 -12.87 -12.87
CA VAL A 202 32.43 -14.26 -12.41
C VAL A 202 31.52 -14.34 -11.20
N CYS A 203 30.53 -15.23 -11.24
CA CYS A 203 29.48 -15.30 -10.23
C CYS A 203 30.01 -15.77 -8.86
N GLY A 204 29.97 -14.89 -7.85
CA GLY A 204 30.25 -15.22 -6.45
C GLY A 204 29.11 -16.02 -5.78
N PRO A 205 29.31 -16.55 -4.55
CA PRO A 205 28.37 -17.46 -3.90
C PRO A 205 26.97 -16.88 -3.64
N ASP A 206 26.89 -15.64 -3.16
CA ASP A 206 25.63 -14.97 -2.86
C ASP A 206 24.83 -14.70 -4.14
N LEU A 207 25.51 -14.26 -5.19
CA LEU A 207 24.90 -14.01 -6.49
C LEU A 207 24.48 -15.32 -7.18
N ALA A 208 25.27 -16.39 -7.05
CA ALA A 208 24.97 -17.71 -7.58
C ALA A 208 23.68 -18.28 -6.95
N THR A 209 23.51 -18.06 -5.64
CA THR A 209 22.26 -18.38 -4.92
C THR A 209 21.09 -17.51 -5.39
N ALA A 210 21.32 -16.21 -5.61
CA ALA A 210 20.28 -15.30 -6.07
C ALA A 210 19.81 -15.58 -7.51
N LEU A 211 20.73 -15.97 -8.40
CA LEU A 211 20.49 -16.27 -9.82
C LEU A 211 20.31 -17.78 -10.12
N GLU A 212 20.31 -18.65 -9.11
CA GLU A 212 20.10 -20.11 -9.27
C GLU A 212 21.07 -20.75 -10.30
N ILE A 213 22.33 -20.29 -10.31
CA ILE A 213 23.41 -20.75 -11.20
C ILE A 213 24.61 -21.26 -10.41
N ALA A 214 25.56 -21.92 -11.08
CA ALA A 214 26.80 -22.36 -10.46
C ALA A 214 27.68 -21.18 -10.03
N VAL A 215 28.37 -21.32 -8.89
CA VAL A 215 29.48 -20.42 -8.52
C VAL A 215 30.57 -20.53 -9.59
N GLY A 216 31.12 -19.40 -10.01
CA GLY A 216 32.08 -19.33 -11.11
C GLY A 216 31.45 -19.19 -12.51
N ALA A 217 30.12 -19.31 -12.65
CA ALA A 217 29.44 -19.07 -13.91
C ALA A 217 29.59 -17.61 -14.39
N LYS A 218 29.48 -17.40 -15.70
CA LYS A 218 29.54 -16.08 -16.32
C LYS A 218 28.24 -15.31 -16.08
N VAL A 219 28.35 -14.09 -15.57
CA VAL A 219 27.23 -13.14 -15.45
C VAL A 219 27.59 -11.82 -16.13
N PHE A 220 26.57 -11.08 -16.53
CA PHE A 220 26.73 -9.68 -16.94
C PHE A 220 26.28 -8.77 -15.81
N HIS A 221 27.05 -7.72 -15.54
CA HIS A 221 26.77 -6.71 -14.53
C HIS A 221 26.68 -5.34 -15.20
N SER A 222 25.63 -4.58 -14.90
CA SER A 222 25.48 -3.20 -15.34
C SER A 222 24.97 -2.29 -14.23
N ILE A 223 25.56 -1.09 -14.13
CA ILE A 223 25.11 -0.02 -13.25
C ILE A 223 24.65 1.16 -14.12
N ILE A 224 23.41 1.59 -13.95
CA ILE A 224 22.78 2.69 -14.70
C ILE A 224 22.10 3.66 -13.74
N VAL A 225 22.31 4.96 -13.96
CA VAL A 225 21.52 6.01 -13.30
C VAL A 225 20.45 6.47 -14.28
N HIS A 226 19.18 6.28 -13.91
CA HIS A 226 18.05 6.79 -14.69
C HIS A 226 17.65 8.18 -14.21
N HIS A 227 17.56 9.10 -15.15
CA HIS A 227 17.15 10.49 -14.96
C HIS A 227 15.79 10.73 -15.63
N GLU A 228 15.09 11.73 -15.13
CA GLU A 228 13.87 12.28 -15.69
C GLU A 228 14.02 13.80 -15.53
N ASP A 229 14.03 14.50 -16.66
CA ASP A 229 14.31 15.94 -16.74
C ASP A 229 15.66 16.29 -16.06
N ASP A 230 16.69 15.51 -16.40
CA ASP A 230 18.06 15.53 -15.84
C ASP A 230 18.22 15.33 -14.32
N VAL A 231 17.13 15.09 -13.59
CA VAL A 231 17.19 14.71 -12.16
C VAL A 231 17.35 13.19 -12.03
N PRO A 232 18.45 12.67 -11.42
CA PRO A 232 18.64 11.24 -11.20
C PRO A 232 17.70 10.72 -10.11
N ILE A 233 17.01 9.61 -10.37
CA ILE A 233 15.94 9.11 -9.47
C ILE A 233 15.90 7.62 -9.22
N GLN A 234 16.60 6.84 -10.04
CA GLN A 234 16.79 5.43 -9.79
C GLN A 234 18.24 5.10 -10.16
N LEU A 235 18.96 4.52 -9.20
CA LEU A 235 20.19 3.79 -9.47
C LEU A 235 19.79 2.32 -9.66
N GLU A 236 19.99 1.81 -10.87
CA GLU A 236 19.86 0.39 -11.19
C GLU A 236 21.25 -0.26 -11.13
N ASP A 237 21.35 -1.32 -10.32
CA ASP A 237 22.51 -2.19 -10.15
C ASP A 237 22.03 -3.61 -10.45
N ARG A 238 22.41 -4.15 -11.61
CA ARG A 238 21.79 -5.34 -12.21
C ARG A 238 22.80 -6.40 -12.58
N PHE A 239 22.52 -7.62 -12.16
CA PHE A 239 23.17 -8.84 -12.64
C PHE A 239 22.22 -9.64 -13.55
N VAL A 240 22.76 -10.21 -14.62
CA VAL A 240 22.04 -10.97 -15.65
C VAL A 240 22.76 -12.29 -15.93
N ASN A 241 21.98 -13.36 -16.08
CA ASN A 241 22.47 -14.68 -16.47
C ASN A 241 22.90 -14.66 -17.96
N ALA A 242 24.20 -14.81 -18.20
CA ALA A 242 24.78 -14.68 -19.54
C ALA A 242 24.39 -15.82 -20.50
N GLU A 243 23.91 -16.96 -20.00
CA GLU A 243 23.41 -18.05 -20.86
C GLU A 243 22.01 -17.76 -21.42
N ILE A 244 21.21 -16.94 -20.72
CA ILE A 244 19.82 -16.66 -21.11
C ILE A 244 19.75 -15.44 -22.02
N ALA A 245 20.61 -14.45 -21.77
CA ALA A 245 20.66 -13.21 -22.54
C ALA A 245 22.10 -12.94 -23.04
N PRO A 246 22.65 -13.77 -23.95
CA PRO A 246 24.06 -13.70 -24.36
C PRO A 246 24.44 -12.36 -24.99
N ASP A 247 23.51 -11.72 -25.70
CA ASP A 247 23.73 -10.45 -26.40
C ASP A 247 23.52 -9.21 -25.50
N TYR A 248 23.34 -9.38 -24.19
CA TYR A 248 23.02 -8.29 -23.25
C TYR A 248 24.07 -7.15 -23.30
N LEU A 249 25.36 -7.48 -23.33
CA LEU A 249 26.42 -6.46 -23.43
C LEU A 249 26.62 -5.87 -24.84
N LEU A 250 25.92 -6.39 -25.86
CA LEU A 250 25.90 -5.82 -27.20
C LEU A 250 24.81 -4.74 -27.36
N GLN A 251 23.94 -4.57 -26.36
CA GLN A 251 22.84 -3.61 -26.41
C GLN A 251 23.32 -2.19 -26.06
N ASP A 252 22.75 -1.20 -26.75
CA ASP A 252 22.90 0.19 -26.38
C ASP A 252 21.91 0.59 -25.28
N PHE A 253 22.41 0.59 -24.03
CA PHE A 253 21.61 1.02 -22.88
C PHE A 253 21.32 2.52 -22.81
N THR A 254 21.78 3.33 -23.79
CA THR A 254 21.37 4.74 -23.91
C THR A 254 20.02 4.90 -24.61
N THR A 255 19.64 3.95 -25.47
CA THR A 255 18.38 3.96 -26.23
C THR A 255 17.38 2.90 -25.77
N LEU A 256 17.84 1.73 -25.30
CA LEU A 256 17.02 0.61 -24.85
C LEU A 256 17.32 0.26 -23.39
N THR A 257 16.34 0.30 -22.48
CA THR A 257 16.61 -0.08 -21.08
C THR A 257 16.87 -1.58 -20.92
N PRO A 258 17.69 -2.01 -19.92
CA PRO A 258 17.84 -3.42 -19.59
C PRO A 258 16.52 -4.14 -19.37
N ASN A 259 15.53 -3.48 -18.75
CA ASN A 259 14.22 -4.07 -18.53
C ASN A 259 13.44 -4.30 -19.84
N ALA A 260 13.46 -3.35 -20.78
CA ALA A 260 12.83 -3.52 -22.08
C ALA A 260 13.49 -4.65 -22.90
N TYR A 261 14.83 -4.66 -22.97
CA TYR A 261 15.59 -5.73 -23.63
C TYR A 261 15.29 -7.10 -23.02
N LEU A 262 15.40 -7.24 -21.69
CA LEU A 262 15.20 -8.53 -21.02
C LEU A 262 13.76 -9.03 -21.11
N THR A 263 12.77 -8.14 -21.13
CA THR A 263 11.35 -8.52 -21.32
C THR A 263 11.10 -9.08 -22.72
N ALA A 264 11.82 -8.59 -23.74
CA ALA A 264 11.76 -9.12 -25.10
C ALA A 264 12.58 -10.42 -25.28
N ALA A 265 13.81 -10.46 -24.75
CA ALA A 265 14.73 -11.59 -24.91
C ALA A 265 14.34 -12.81 -24.03
N ALA A 266 13.79 -12.57 -22.84
CA ALA A 266 13.42 -13.60 -21.87
C ALA A 266 12.13 -13.20 -21.12
N PRO A 267 10.94 -13.38 -21.72
CA PRO A 267 9.66 -12.95 -21.16
C PRO A 267 9.44 -13.42 -19.71
N ILE A 268 9.02 -12.49 -18.85
CA ILE A 268 8.95 -12.71 -17.41
C ILE A 268 7.79 -13.64 -17.07
N SER A 269 8.09 -14.84 -16.55
CA SER A 269 7.10 -15.80 -16.04
C SER A 269 6.75 -15.56 -14.57
N ARG A 270 7.74 -15.13 -13.78
CA ARG A 270 7.62 -14.86 -12.34
C ARG A 270 8.54 -13.70 -11.96
N ALA A 271 8.09 -12.87 -11.03
CA ALA A 271 8.93 -11.90 -10.36
C ALA A 271 8.75 -12.01 -8.84
N GLU A 272 9.82 -11.73 -8.11
CA GLU A 272 9.85 -11.62 -6.65
C GLU A 272 10.53 -10.30 -6.31
N GLN A 273 9.94 -9.52 -5.39
CA GLN A 273 10.49 -8.23 -5.00
C GLN A 273 10.42 -8.04 -3.48
N PHE A 274 11.51 -7.53 -2.92
CA PHE A 274 11.64 -7.12 -1.53
C PHE A 274 11.86 -5.61 -1.49
N ILE A 275 11.16 -4.94 -0.58
CA ILE A 275 11.15 -3.48 -0.48
C ILE A 275 11.60 -3.10 0.93
N GLU A 276 12.71 -2.39 1.01
CA GLU A 276 13.42 -2.08 2.25
C GLU A 276 13.69 -0.57 2.35
N ALA A 277 13.80 -0.04 3.56
CA ALA A 277 14.42 1.27 3.77
C ALA A 277 15.95 1.10 3.84
N ALA A 278 16.70 1.95 3.14
CA ALA A 278 18.15 1.87 3.09
C ALA A 278 18.82 3.24 3.27
N SER A 279 20.01 3.23 3.90
CA SER A 279 20.94 4.36 3.85
C SER A 279 21.85 4.21 2.63
N PRO A 280 21.96 5.22 1.76
CA PRO A 280 22.77 5.15 0.55
C PRO A 280 24.27 5.10 0.87
N GLN A 281 25.02 4.30 0.12
CA GLN A 281 26.48 4.23 0.20
C GLN A 281 27.13 5.51 -0.39
N PRO A 282 28.37 5.85 -0.03
CA PRO A 282 29.00 7.09 -0.48
C PRO A 282 29.11 7.25 -2.01
N TRP A 283 29.27 6.14 -2.74
CA TRP A 283 29.33 6.15 -4.20
C TRP A 283 27.94 6.35 -4.82
N GLU A 284 26.89 5.77 -4.23
CA GLU A 284 25.50 5.97 -4.63
C GLU A 284 25.07 7.42 -4.42
N CYS A 285 25.46 8.02 -3.28
CA CYS A 285 25.20 9.43 -2.99
C CYS A 285 25.78 10.36 -4.08
N LYS A 286 26.97 10.04 -4.58
CA LYS A 286 27.66 10.79 -5.64
C LYS A 286 26.94 10.63 -6.98
N LEU A 287 26.58 9.41 -7.37
CA LEU A 287 25.87 9.12 -8.62
C LEU A 287 24.45 9.72 -8.65
N MET A 288 23.76 9.70 -7.50
CA MET A 288 22.38 10.16 -7.36
C MET A 288 22.27 11.64 -6.98
N ALA A 289 23.39 12.33 -6.74
CA ALA A 289 23.40 13.72 -6.25
C ALA A 289 22.46 13.93 -5.04
N ILE A 290 22.64 13.13 -3.99
CA ILE A 290 21.86 13.15 -2.73
C ILE A 290 22.75 13.29 -1.50
N SER A 291 22.14 13.69 -0.37
CA SER A 291 22.83 13.71 0.92
C SER A 291 23.07 12.29 1.45
N ARG A 292 24.17 12.07 2.19
CA ARG A 292 24.46 10.80 2.86
C ARG A 292 23.40 10.38 3.88
N ASN A 293 22.64 11.36 4.40
CA ASN A 293 21.57 11.14 5.37
C ASN A 293 20.18 11.09 4.70
N GLU A 294 20.10 11.10 3.36
CA GLU A 294 18.83 11.03 2.65
C GLU A 294 18.28 9.61 2.67
N PRO A 295 17.09 9.37 3.27
CA PRO A 295 16.52 8.03 3.32
C PRO A 295 16.14 7.57 1.92
N CYS A 296 16.56 6.36 1.54
CA CYS A 296 16.27 5.77 0.26
C CYS A 296 15.33 4.57 0.40
N LEU A 297 14.49 4.35 -0.61
CA LEU A 297 13.76 3.10 -0.81
C LEU A 297 14.65 2.17 -1.64
N LEU A 298 14.82 0.94 -1.17
CA LEU A 298 15.56 -0.09 -1.87
C LEU A 298 14.60 -1.18 -2.32
N VAL A 299 14.57 -1.46 -3.62
CA VAL A 299 13.83 -2.59 -4.18
C VAL A 299 14.84 -3.61 -4.70
N ARG A 300 14.90 -4.78 -4.06
CA ARG A 300 15.61 -5.95 -4.59
C ARG A 300 14.61 -6.77 -5.37
N ARG A 301 14.89 -7.08 -6.63
CA ARG A 301 13.97 -7.83 -7.49
C ARG A 301 14.69 -8.94 -8.23
N ARG A 302 14.09 -10.12 -8.23
CA ARG A 302 14.50 -11.28 -9.04
C ARG A 302 13.41 -11.57 -10.06
N THR A 303 13.79 -11.92 -11.28
CA THR A 303 12.82 -12.32 -12.32
C THR A 303 13.26 -13.59 -13.01
N TRP A 304 12.30 -14.48 -13.23
CA TRP A 304 12.46 -15.75 -13.93
C TRP A 304 11.77 -15.68 -15.29
N SER A 305 12.32 -16.43 -16.24
CA SER A 305 11.69 -16.77 -17.51
C SER A 305 11.60 -18.29 -17.58
N SER A 306 10.41 -18.80 -17.89
CA SER A 306 10.03 -20.20 -17.63
C SER A 306 10.40 -20.61 -16.19
N SER A 307 11.40 -21.48 -16.01
CA SER A 307 11.90 -21.98 -14.73
C SER A 307 13.29 -21.48 -14.34
N ARG A 308 13.93 -20.60 -15.13
CA ARG A 308 15.31 -20.12 -14.89
C ARG A 308 15.31 -18.68 -14.41
N ALA A 309 16.10 -18.36 -13.38
CA ALA A 309 16.33 -16.98 -12.97
C ALA A 309 17.18 -16.24 -14.03
N VAL A 310 16.66 -15.12 -14.52
CA VAL A 310 17.25 -14.32 -15.60
C VAL A 310 18.11 -13.20 -15.05
N THR A 311 17.61 -12.50 -14.02
CA THR A 311 18.26 -11.32 -13.47
C THR A 311 17.92 -11.13 -12.00
N SER A 312 18.91 -10.64 -11.26
CA SER A 312 18.81 -10.12 -9.90
C SER A 312 19.20 -8.65 -9.99
N VAL A 313 18.32 -7.76 -9.54
CA VAL A 313 18.51 -6.31 -9.65
C VAL A 313 18.23 -5.62 -8.33
N ARG A 314 19.04 -4.62 -8.03
CA ARG A 314 18.94 -3.73 -6.90
C ARG A 314 18.63 -2.32 -7.42
N LEU A 315 17.47 -1.79 -7.05
CA LEU A 315 16.97 -0.48 -7.48
C LEU A 315 16.90 0.44 -6.27
N LEU A 316 17.75 1.46 -6.24
CA LEU A 316 17.79 2.44 -5.16
C LEU A 316 17.12 3.75 -5.61
N TYR A 317 16.12 4.20 -4.85
CA TYR A 317 15.35 5.41 -5.11
C TYR A 317 15.46 6.40 -3.94
N PRO A 318 15.80 7.68 -4.18
CA PRO A 318 15.80 8.69 -3.12
C PRO A 318 14.38 8.97 -2.62
N GLY A 319 14.16 8.88 -1.30
CA GLY A 319 12.84 9.07 -0.70
C GLY A 319 12.29 10.49 -0.81
N SER A 320 13.09 11.48 -1.23
CA SER A 320 12.61 12.82 -1.59
C SER A 320 11.96 12.86 -2.99
N ARG A 321 12.40 12.00 -3.92
CA ARG A 321 12.04 12.03 -5.36
C ARG A 321 11.03 10.96 -5.74
N TYR A 322 11.03 9.84 -5.03
CA TYR A 322 10.21 8.66 -5.33
C TYR A 322 9.29 8.28 -4.18
N ARG A 323 8.18 7.61 -4.52
CA ARG A 323 7.24 6.97 -3.61
C ARG A 323 6.74 5.69 -4.28
N LEU A 324 6.43 4.68 -3.48
CA LEU A 324 5.68 3.51 -3.93
C LEU A 324 4.19 3.75 -3.65
N GLU A 325 3.31 3.59 -4.62
CA GLU A 325 1.86 3.71 -4.43
C GLU A 325 1.15 2.44 -4.90
N SER A 326 0.13 2.02 -4.15
CA SER A 326 -0.83 1.00 -4.57
C SER A 326 -2.20 1.66 -4.57
N GLN A 327 -2.98 1.43 -5.61
CA GLN A 327 -4.40 1.72 -5.63
C GLN A 327 -5.11 0.38 -5.75
N GLU A 328 -6.14 0.19 -4.93
CA GLU A 328 -7.02 -0.99 -4.90
C GLU A 328 -8.20 -0.80 -5.88
#